data_AF-A0A432SIX9-F1
#
_entry.id   AF-A0A432SIX9-F1
#
_cell.length_a   1.000
_cell.length_b   1.000
_cell.length_c   1.000
_cell.angle_alpha   90.00
_cell.angle_beta   90.00
_cell.angle_gamma   90.00
#
_symmetry.space_group_name_H-M   'P 1'
#
loop_
_entity.id
_entity.type
_entity.pdbx_description
1 polymer ?
#
loop_
_entity_poly.entity_id
_entity_poly.type
_entity_poly.pdbx_seq_one_letter_code
_entity_poly.pdbx_strand_id
1 'polypeptide(L)'
;MLFDLDRGFRYASNEVLGYVADDDETSTVFRNLLKNAKFRKLFASRYYTHLNTTFQTERMNQFITEAKEAMQDEIPRHFQRWPKNKDGEDVSPSTWISFMNSMYDFSENRKSFVIAALQNEFHLNGNRNLKIDAPVNGTIYIDGVKLTKNYSGHYFDTATVTLKAIPKQGYRFVKWSNGMTDQTTTVTLNSDLNIEAQFEAAQIPKITITEINYDSDKNHDSGDWIELYNNSNTTVDLSGWSIKDDKDTDPFIIPDNILLQPKSYLVITQNGADFKANFPDVQNNIGDFLFGLGKKGDSVRVFNAQGLLVDSVTFNKSWPDAKGNGKTLSLIDPDSDNSISTNWVAADNFGTPGEQN
;
A
#
# COMPACT_ATOMS: atom_id res chain seq x y z
N MET A 1 -10.46 15.09 5.55
CA MET A 1 -11.35 14.01 5.09
C MET A 1 -12.27 14.57 4.02
N LEU A 2 -12.59 13.78 3.00
CA LEU A 2 -13.62 14.11 2.02
C LEU A 2 -14.98 13.66 2.58
N PHE A 3 -16.03 14.47 2.37
CA PHE A 3 -17.41 14.17 2.77
C PHE A 3 -18.35 14.77 1.71
N ASP A 4 -19.60 14.31 1.69
CA ASP A 4 -20.67 14.83 0.82
C ASP A 4 -20.31 14.79 -0.69
N LEU A 5 -20.06 13.58 -1.19
CA LEU A 5 -19.61 13.33 -2.58
C LEU A 5 -20.76 12.87 -3.51
N ASP A 6 -22.01 12.95 -3.07
CA ASP A 6 -23.20 12.49 -3.79
C ASP A 6 -23.41 13.21 -5.15
N ARG A 7 -22.83 14.41 -5.31
CA ARG A 7 -22.87 15.18 -6.58
C ARG A 7 -21.73 14.86 -7.56
N GLY A 8 -20.86 13.90 -7.27
CA GLY A 8 -19.62 13.67 -8.03
C GLY A 8 -19.77 13.23 -9.49
N PHE A 9 -20.85 12.52 -9.84
CA PHE A 9 -21.05 11.91 -11.18
C PHE A 9 -22.04 12.67 -12.08
N ARG A 10 -22.38 13.92 -11.75
CA ARG A 10 -23.52 14.59 -12.36
C ARG A 10 -23.28 15.07 -13.79
N TYR A 11 -22.11 15.66 -14.07
CA TYR A 11 -21.80 16.26 -15.37
C TYR A 11 -20.33 16.04 -15.75
N ALA A 12 -20.11 15.26 -16.80
CA ALA A 12 -18.76 14.92 -17.27
C ALA A 12 -17.96 16.15 -17.73
N SER A 13 -18.65 17.18 -18.22
CA SER A 13 -18.08 18.41 -18.77
C SER A 13 -17.79 19.49 -17.74
N ASN A 14 -18.20 19.33 -16.47
CA ASN A 14 -18.00 20.37 -15.47
C ASN A 14 -16.51 20.67 -15.27
N GLU A 15 -16.09 21.86 -15.66
CA GLU A 15 -14.73 22.33 -15.50
C GLU A 15 -14.55 22.75 -14.04
N VAL A 16 -13.83 21.94 -13.27
CA VAL A 16 -13.58 22.19 -11.84
C VAL A 16 -12.20 22.80 -11.64
N LEU A 17 -11.24 22.52 -12.53
CA LEU A 17 -9.85 22.93 -12.34
C LEU A 17 -9.69 24.44 -12.48
N GLY A 18 -10.24 25.02 -13.55
CA GLY A 18 -10.33 26.46 -13.77
C GLY A 18 -11.12 27.15 -12.66
N TYR A 19 -12.27 26.60 -12.25
CA TYR A 19 -13.02 27.15 -11.10
C TYR A 19 -12.15 27.27 -9.83
N VAL A 20 -11.43 26.20 -9.47
CA VAL A 20 -10.56 26.23 -8.28
C VAL A 20 -9.24 26.96 -8.51
N ALA A 21 -8.83 27.20 -9.76
CA ALA A 21 -7.61 27.93 -10.11
C ALA A 21 -7.81 29.45 -10.08
N ASP A 22 -8.99 29.94 -10.46
CA ASP A 22 -9.21 31.36 -10.70
C ASP A 22 -9.69 32.15 -9.47
N ASP A 23 -10.80 31.77 -8.82
CA ASP A 23 -11.39 32.66 -7.79
C ASP A 23 -12.30 31.95 -6.78
N ASP A 24 -11.74 30.97 -6.07
CA ASP A 24 -12.43 30.35 -4.94
C ASP A 24 -11.62 30.57 -3.64
N GLU A 25 -12.26 31.18 -2.63
CA GLU A 25 -11.63 31.42 -1.32
C GLU A 25 -11.24 30.09 -0.64
N THR A 26 -11.99 29.02 -0.90
CA THR A 26 -11.76 27.69 -0.32
C THR A 26 -10.58 26.96 -0.98
N SER A 27 -10.13 27.40 -2.17
CA SER A 27 -8.99 26.83 -2.89
C SER A 27 -7.65 27.57 -2.70
N THR A 28 -7.58 28.54 -1.78
CA THR A 28 -6.41 29.43 -1.59
C THR A 28 -5.07 28.70 -1.50
N VAL A 29 -4.99 27.59 -0.75
CA VAL A 29 -3.75 26.78 -0.64
C VAL A 29 -3.36 26.21 -1.99
N PHE A 30 -4.32 25.62 -2.70
CA PHE A 30 -4.09 25.02 -4.02
C PHE A 30 -3.63 26.08 -5.04
N ARG A 31 -4.31 27.23 -5.11
CA ARG A 31 -3.91 28.34 -6.00
C ARG A 31 -2.51 28.86 -5.73
N ASN A 32 -2.11 28.96 -4.46
CA ASN A 32 -0.76 29.35 -4.11
C ASN A 32 0.28 28.31 -4.54
N LEU A 33 -0.03 27.01 -4.44
CA LEU A 33 0.83 25.94 -4.97
C LEU A 33 0.91 26.00 -6.50
N LEU A 34 -0.19 26.31 -7.20
CA LEU A 34 -0.22 26.47 -8.65
C LEU A 34 0.68 27.60 -9.15
N LYS A 35 1.13 28.56 -8.33
CA LYS A 35 2.14 29.55 -8.73
C LYS A 35 3.50 28.89 -9.04
N ASN A 36 3.77 27.72 -8.47
CA ASN A 36 5.00 26.98 -8.70
C ASN A 36 4.90 26.10 -9.96
N ALA A 37 5.71 26.38 -10.96
CA ALA A 37 5.71 25.64 -12.23
C ALA A 37 6.02 24.13 -12.07
N LYS A 38 6.90 23.76 -11.12
CA LYS A 38 7.18 22.34 -10.83
C LYS A 38 5.96 21.67 -10.21
N PHE A 39 5.22 22.36 -9.34
CA PHE A 39 4.00 21.83 -8.76
C PHE A 39 2.90 21.64 -9.82
N ARG A 40 2.66 22.62 -10.71
CA ARG A 40 1.67 22.46 -11.80
C ARG A 40 1.94 21.22 -12.63
N LYS A 41 3.21 21.02 -13.00
CA LYS A 41 3.66 19.86 -13.76
C LYS A 41 3.46 18.56 -12.98
N LEU A 42 3.88 18.50 -11.71
CA LEU A 42 3.70 17.35 -10.84
C LEU A 42 2.22 16.99 -10.66
N PHE A 43 1.38 17.99 -10.40
CA PHE A 43 -0.06 17.83 -10.25
C PHE A 43 -0.68 17.27 -11.54
N ALA A 44 -0.38 17.87 -12.69
CA ALA A 44 -0.87 17.40 -13.97
C ALA A 44 -0.42 15.96 -14.27
N SER A 45 0.88 15.64 -14.11
CA SER A 45 1.38 14.29 -14.34
C SER A 45 0.67 13.26 -13.46
N ARG A 46 0.51 13.56 -12.16
CA ARG A 46 -0.22 12.69 -11.23
C ARG A 46 -1.69 12.54 -11.60
N TYR A 47 -2.34 13.61 -12.07
CA TYR A 47 -3.73 13.55 -12.53
C TYR A 47 -3.86 12.63 -13.75
N TYR A 48 -2.99 12.79 -14.75
CA TYR A 48 -2.92 11.89 -15.91
C TYR A 48 -2.70 10.44 -15.48
N THR A 49 -1.82 10.17 -14.51
CA THR A 49 -1.63 8.82 -13.95
C THR A 49 -2.95 8.24 -13.43
N HIS A 50 -3.72 9.00 -12.63
CA HIS A 50 -5.02 8.56 -12.13
C HIS A 50 -6.07 8.38 -13.25
N LEU A 51 -6.10 9.23 -14.28
CA LEU A 51 -6.97 9.05 -15.46
C LEU A 51 -6.63 7.81 -16.30
N ASN A 52 -5.38 7.34 -16.22
CA ASN A 52 -4.93 6.13 -16.89
C ASN A 52 -5.00 4.89 -15.98
N THR A 53 -5.37 5.04 -14.70
CA THR A 53 -5.41 3.94 -13.71
C THR A 53 -6.70 3.97 -12.89
N THR A 54 -6.73 4.75 -11.80
CA THR A 54 -7.84 4.82 -10.85
C THR A 54 -9.19 5.15 -11.51
N PHE A 55 -9.20 6.11 -12.42
CA PHE A 55 -10.38 6.58 -13.14
C PHE A 55 -10.45 6.04 -14.57
N GLN A 56 -9.77 4.93 -14.86
CA GLN A 56 -9.93 4.25 -16.15
C GLN A 56 -11.40 3.80 -16.30
N THR A 57 -11.99 4.08 -17.45
CA THR A 57 -13.40 3.83 -17.77
C THR A 57 -13.84 2.41 -17.47
N GLU A 58 -13.07 1.40 -17.88
CA GLU A 58 -13.34 -0.02 -17.58
C GLU A 58 -13.50 -0.27 -16.07
N ARG A 59 -12.55 0.25 -15.27
CA ARG A 59 -12.55 0.11 -13.81
C ARG A 59 -13.74 0.84 -13.21
N MET A 60 -14.02 2.07 -13.64
CA MET A 60 -15.14 2.87 -13.15
C MET A 60 -16.49 2.21 -13.47
N ASN A 61 -16.67 1.70 -14.68
CA ASN A 61 -17.86 0.97 -15.09
C ASN A 61 -18.05 -0.32 -14.28
N GLN A 62 -16.96 -1.02 -13.95
CA GLN A 62 -17.01 -2.17 -13.05
C GLN A 62 -17.55 -1.78 -11.67
N PHE A 63 -17.02 -0.72 -11.04
CA PHE A 63 -17.52 -0.24 -9.75
C PHE A 63 -19.00 0.16 -9.79
N ILE A 64 -19.43 0.85 -10.85
CA ILE A 64 -20.83 1.26 -11.02
C ILE A 64 -21.73 0.02 -11.13
N THR A 65 -21.32 -0.98 -11.90
CA THR A 65 -22.05 -2.24 -12.06
C THR A 65 -22.15 -3.02 -10.76
N GLU A 66 -21.04 -3.21 -10.03
CA GLU A 66 -21.04 -3.91 -8.75
C GLU A 66 -21.96 -3.24 -7.72
N ALA A 67 -21.93 -1.89 -7.64
CA ALA A 67 -22.82 -1.13 -6.77
C ALA A 67 -24.30 -1.26 -7.19
N LYS A 68 -24.58 -1.20 -8.49
CA LYS A 68 -25.92 -1.39 -9.05
C LYS A 68 -26.47 -2.77 -8.70
N GLU A 69 -25.68 -3.82 -8.94
CA GLU A 69 -26.09 -5.21 -8.69
C GLU A 69 -26.36 -5.50 -7.22
N ALA A 70 -25.56 -4.92 -6.31
CA ALA A 70 -25.76 -5.07 -4.87
C ALA A 70 -27.07 -4.43 -4.35
N MET A 71 -27.63 -3.47 -5.08
CA MET A 71 -28.82 -2.72 -4.66
C MET A 71 -30.09 -3.09 -5.42
N GLN A 72 -29.97 -3.65 -6.64
CA GLN A 72 -31.07 -3.70 -7.62
C GLN A 72 -32.36 -4.36 -7.12
N ASP A 73 -32.25 -5.40 -6.29
CA ASP A 73 -33.40 -6.14 -5.80
C ASP A 73 -34.26 -5.33 -4.80
N GLU A 74 -33.65 -4.35 -4.12
CA GLU A 74 -34.34 -3.47 -3.15
C GLU A 74 -34.96 -2.23 -3.81
N ILE A 75 -34.58 -1.91 -5.05
CA ILE A 75 -35.01 -0.69 -5.75
C ILE A 75 -36.54 -0.63 -5.95
N PRO A 76 -37.26 -1.70 -6.36
CA PRO A 76 -38.71 -1.65 -6.47
C PRO A 76 -39.39 -1.30 -5.14
N ARG A 77 -38.92 -1.90 -4.04
CA ARG A 77 -39.43 -1.65 -2.68
C ARG A 77 -39.13 -0.22 -2.23
N HIS A 78 -37.96 0.32 -2.56
CA HIS A 78 -37.59 1.71 -2.28
C HIS A 78 -38.60 2.68 -2.89
N PHE A 79 -38.88 2.56 -4.19
CA PHE A 79 -39.81 3.48 -4.87
C PHE A 79 -41.29 3.25 -4.51
N GLN A 80 -41.67 2.06 -4.07
CA GLN A 80 -42.99 1.85 -3.47
C GLN A 80 -43.16 2.64 -2.17
N ARG A 81 -42.11 2.70 -1.35
CA ARG A 81 -42.12 3.41 -0.06
C ARG A 81 -41.98 4.92 -0.22
N TRP A 82 -41.13 5.35 -1.15
CA TRP A 82 -40.82 6.75 -1.42
C TRP A 82 -41.06 7.07 -2.91
N PRO A 83 -42.34 7.24 -3.32
CA PRO A 83 -42.69 7.45 -4.73
C PRO A 83 -42.39 8.86 -5.23
N LYS A 84 -41.94 9.78 -4.36
CA LYS A 84 -41.70 11.18 -4.69
C LYS A 84 -40.32 11.65 -4.22
N ASN A 85 -39.69 12.53 -4.99
CA ASN A 85 -38.46 13.20 -4.58
C ASN A 85 -38.74 14.33 -3.56
N LYS A 86 -37.69 15.01 -3.09
CA LYS A 86 -37.78 16.10 -2.12
C LYS A 86 -38.63 17.30 -2.60
N ASP A 87 -38.78 17.44 -3.92
CA ASP A 87 -39.50 18.53 -4.58
C ASP A 87 -40.96 18.11 -4.91
N GLY A 88 -41.35 16.87 -4.55
CA GLY A 88 -42.71 16.33 -4.71
C GLY A 88 -43.01 15.68 -6.06
N GLU A 89 -41.99 15.55 -6.93
CA GLU A 89 -42.09 14.94 -8.26
C GLU A 89 -42.05 13.42 -8.17
N ASP A 90 -42.82 12.75 -9.03
CA ASP A 90 -42.88 11.28 -9.06
C ASP A 90 -41.55 10.69 -9.52
N VAL A 91 -41.09 9.66 -8.81
CA VAL A 91 -39.86 8.92 -9.11
C VAL A 91 -40.16 7.42 -9.18
N SER A 92 -39.38 6.71 -9.99
CA SER A 92 -39.61 5.28 -10.22
C SER A 92 -38.31 4.52 -10.44
N PRO A 93 -38.34 3.18 -10.51
CA PRO A 93 -37.15 2.40 -10.87
C PRO A 93 -36.48 2.84 -12.18
N SER A 94 -37.23 3.38 -13.15
CA SER A 94 -36.64 3.92 -14.39
C SER A 94 -35.84 5.20 -14.15
N THR A 95 -36.22 6.02 -13.17
CA THR A 95 -35.45 7.18 -12.72
C THR A 95 -34.08 6.75 -12.19
N TRP A 96 -34.04 5.69 -11.38
CA TRP A 96 -32.78 5.13 -10.89
C TRP A 96 -31.90 4.59 -12.02
N ILE A 97 -32.48 3.87 -12.98
CA ILE A 97 -31.75 3.40 -14.18
C ILE A 97 -31.17 4.59 -14.97
N SER A 98 -31.90 5.70 -15.11
CA SER A 98 -31.39 6.91 -15.77
C SER A 98 -30.19 7.53 -15.04
N PHE A 99 -30.19 7.52 -13.70
CA PHE A 99 -29.02 7.95 -12.93
C PHE A 99 -27.84 7.01 -13.11
N MET A 100 -28.06 5.69 -13.14
CA MET A 100 -27.00 4.72 -13.43
C MET A 100 -26.39 4.97 -14.81
N ASN A 101 -27.22 5.17 -15.84
CA ASN A 101 -26.76 5.50 -17.20
C ASN A 101 -25.92 6.79 -17.21
N SER A 102 -26.34 7.82 -16.45
CA SER A 102 -25.57 9.06 -16.32
C SER A 102 -24.18 8.85 -15.72
N MET A 103 -24.04 7.90 -14.77
CA MET A 103 -22.73 7.55 -14.20
C MET A 103 -21.83 6.83 -15.21
N TYR A 104 -22.38 5.94 -16.04
CA TYR A 104 -21.64 5.33 -17.15
C TYR A 104 -21.22 6.39 -18.18
N ASP A 105 -22.14 7.27 -18.59
CA ASP A 105 -21.82 8.39 -19.50
C ASP A 105 -20.72 9.29 -18.92
N PHE A 106 -20.77 9.56 -17.61
CA PHE A 106 -19.70 10.28 -16.93
C PHE A 106 -18.35 9.56 -17.04
N SER A 107 -18.32 8.25 -16.77
CA SER A 107 -17.11 7.42 -16.84
C SER A 107 -16.49 7.39 -18.24
N GLU A 108 -17.31 7.33 -19.28
CA GLU A 108 -16.87 7.34 -20.68
C GLU A 108 -16.28 8.70 -21.10
N ASN A 109 -16.89 9.80 -20.64
CA ASN A 109 -16.58 11.13 -21.16
C ASN A 109 -15.66 11.97 -20.28
N ARG A 110 -15.63 11.76 -18.96
CA ARG A 110 -14.93 12.65 -18.01
C ARG A 110 -13.45 12.80 -18.32
N LYS A 111 -12.79 11.71 -18.74
CA LYS A 111 -11.35 11.69 -19.02
C LYS A 111 -10.96 12.72 -20.09
N SER A 112 -11.69 12.81 -21.20
CA SER A 112 -11.36 13.73 -22.29
C SER A 112 -11.55 15.19 -21.86
N PHE A 113 -12.63 15.50 -21.13
CA PHE A 113 -12.87 16.84 -20.60
C PHE A 113 -11.78 17.28 -19.61
N VAL A 114 -11.35 16.39 -18.71
CA VAL A 114 -10.30 16.73 -17.74
C VAL A 114 -8.94 16.90 -18.43
N ILE A 115 -8.62 16.08 -19.42
CA ILE A 115 -7.40 16.24 -20.23
C ILE A 115 -7.40 17.61 -20.92
N ALA A 116 -8.51 17.99 -21.55
CA ALA A 116 -8.63 19.29 -22.20
C ALA A 116 -8.47 20.46 -21.21
N ALA A 117 -9.07 20.36 -20.02
CA ALA A 117 -8.92 21.36 -18.96
C ALA A 117 -7.45 21.50 -18.50
N LEU A 118 -6.77 20.38 -18.22
CA LEU A 118 -5.36 20.37 -17.82
C LEU A 118 -4.45 20.97 -18.91
N GLN A 119 -4.71 20.64 -20.18
CA GLN A 119 -3.94 21.15 -21.31
C GLN A 119 -4.10 22.66 -21.48
N ASN A 120 -5.33 23.16 -21.38
CA ASN A 120 -5.62 24.59 -21.50
C ASN A 120 -5.01 25.37 -20.33
N GLU A 121 -5.29 24.94 -19.11
CA GLU A 121 -4.91 25.65 -17.87
C GLU A 121 -3.40 25.70 -17.66
N PHE A 122 -2.69 24.60 -17.98
CA PHE A 122 -1.25 24.52 -17.76
C PHE A 122 -0.42 24.60 -19.04
N HIS A 123 -1.06 24.94 -20.18
CA HIS A 123 -0.43 25.04 -21.50
C HIS A 123 0.36 23.78 -21.89
N LEU A 124 -0.23 22.61 -21.64
CA LEU A 124 0.38 21.31 -21.89
C LEU A 124 0.07 20.85 -23.30
N ASN A 125 1.07 20.28 -23.97
CA ASN A 125 0.96 19.77 -25.33
C ASN A 125 1.53 18.36 -25.43
N GLY A 126 1.34 17.71 -26.57
CA GLY A 126 1.90 16.38 -26.82
C GLY A 126 1.02 15.23 -26.33
N ASN A 127 1.37 14.04 -26.80
CA ASN A 127 0.65 12.80 -26.52
C ASN A 127 1.66 11.64 -26.49
N ARG A 128 2.41 11.53 -25.39
CA ARG A 128 3.43 10.51 -25.18
C ARG A 128 2.83 9.28 -24.55
N ASN A 129 3.10 8.13 -25.15
CA ASN A 129 2.68 6.85 -24.58
C ASN A 129 3.75 6.33 -23.62
N LEU A 130 3.35 6.06 -22.38
CA LEU A 130 4.12 5.28 -21.41
C LEU A 130 3.53 3.88 -21.36
N LYS A 131 4.35 2.89 -21.73
CA LYS A 131 4.04 1.46 -21.58
C LYS A 131 4.92 0.85 -20.51
N ILE A 132 4.30 0.04 -19.65
CA ILE A 132 4.98 -0.74 -18.62
C ILE A 132 4.39 -2.14 -18.63
N ASP A 133 5.23 -3.13 -18.87
CA ASP A 133 4.83 -4.52 -18.77
C ASP A 133 4.68 -4.91 -17.29
N ALA A 134 3.61 -5.64 -16.96
CA ALA A 134 3.40 -6.11 -15.60
C ALA A 134 4.51 -7.10 -15.24
N PRO A 135 5.20 -6.90 -14.11
CA PRO A 135 6.31 -7.76 -13.75
C PRO A 135 5.80 -9.13 -13.28
N VAL A 136 6.48 -10.21 -13.68
CA VAL A 136 6.17 -11.57 -13.19
C VAL A 136 6.70 -11.77 -11.76
N ASN A 137 7.85 -11.16 -11.45
CA ASN A 137 8.63 -11.42 -10.23
C ASN A 137 8.66 -10.23 -9.26
N GLY A 138 7.65 -9.36 -9.34
CA GLY A 138 7.56 -8.18 -8.49
C GLY A 138 6.23 -7.47 -8.62
N THR A 139 6.19 -6.22 -8.17
CA THR A 139 5.05 -5.30 -8.29
C THR A 139 5.61 -3.94 -8.68
N ILE A 140 4.94 -3.24 -9.61
CA ILE A 140 5.29 -1.86 -9.96
C ILE A 140 4.19 -0.91 -9.45
N TYR A 141 4.61 0.26 -8.98
CA TYR A 141 3.75 1.39 -8.67
C TYR A 141 4.07 2.56 -9.60
N ILE A 142 3.04 3.23 -10.10
CA ILE A 142 3.13 4.48 -10.87
C ILE A 142 2.52 5.61 -10.04
N ASP A 143 3.33 6.58 -9.63
CA ASP A 143 2.96 7.65 -8.70
C ASP A 143 2.22 7.13 -7.45
N GLY A 144 2.63 5.96 -6.95
CA GLY A 144 2.01 5.29 -5.80
C GLY A 144 0.75 4.48 -6.12
N VAL A 145 0.30 4.42 -7.38
CA VAL A 145 -0.77 3.52 -7.82
C VAL A 145 -0.19 2.17 -8.21
N LYS A 146 -0.59 1.11 -7.51
CA LYS A 146 -0.17 -0.28 -7.80
C LYS A 146 -0.68 -0.72 -9.19
N LEU A 147 0.22 -1.24 -10.02
CA LEU A 147 -0.16 -1.91 -11.26
C LEU A 147 -0.64 -3.33 -11.00
N THR A 148 -1.73 -3.71 -11.67
CA THR A 148 -2.33 -5.05 -11.60
C THR A 148 -2.27 -5.81 -12.91
N LYS A 149 -1.97 -5.12 -14.02
CA LYS A 149 -1.88 -5.62 -15.39
C LYS A 149 -0.91 -4.75 -16.20
N ASN A 150 -0.59 -5.17 -17.41
CA ASN A 150 0.20 -4.35 -18.33
C ASN A 150 -0.44 -2.97 -18.47
N TYR A 151 0.39 -1.95 -18.47
CA TYR A 151 -0.02 -0.56 -18.45
C TYR A 151 0.30 0.11 -19.79
N SER A 152 -0.64 0.90 -20.29
CA SER A 152 -0.41 1.87 -21.36
C SER A 152 -1.21 3.13 -21.02
N GLY A 153 -0.51 4.26 -20.93
CA GLY A 153 -1.12 5.53 -20.61
C GLY A 153 -0.55 6.65 -21.46
N HIS A 154 -1.41 7.57 -21.84
CA HIS A 154 -1.05 8.75 -22.62
C HIS A 154 -0.82 9.95 -21.70
N TYR A 155 0.21 10.73 -21.98
CA TYR A 155 0.66 11.88 -21.19
C TYR A 155 1.03 13.06 -22.10
N PHE A 156 1.13 14.24 -21.51
CA PHE A 156 1.69 15.42 -22.18
C PHE A 156 3.23 15.36 -22.24
N ASP A 157 3.81 16.20 -23.08
CA ASP A 157 5.25 16.35 -23.28
C ASP A 157 5.96 16.72 -21.97
N THR A 158 7.09 16.06 -21.73
CA THR A 158 7.93 16.22 -20.55
C THR A 158 7.26 15.79 -19.24
N ALA A 159 6.07 15.18 -19.23
CA ALA A 159 5.44 14.68 -18.01
C ALA A 159 6.42 13.82 -17.20
N THR A 160 6.42 14.01 -15.88
CA THR A 160 7.30 13.29 -14.96
C THR A 160 6.49 12.26 -14.21
N VAL A 161 6.91 11.00 -14.26
CA VAL A 161 6.19 9.88 -13.65
C VAL A 161 7.14 9.15 -12.71
N THR A 162 6.72 8.96 -11.45
CA THR A 162 7.50 8.21 -10.47
C THR A 162 7.15 6.73 -10.59
N LEU A 163 8.17 5.89 -10.77
CA LEU A 163 8.04 4.44 -10.83
C LEU A 163 8.70 3.84 -9.59
N LYS A 164 8.04 2.87 -8.95
CA LYS A 164 8.62 2.08 -7.85
C LYS A 164 8.45 0.60 -8.14
N ALA A 165 9.54 -0.14 -8.21
CA ALA A 165 9.57 -1.60 -8.35
C ALA A 165 9.81 -2.25 -6.98
N ILE A 166 8.90 -3.12 -6.56
CA ILE A 166 9.01 -3.92 -5.34
C ILE A 166 9.18 -5.39 -5.75
N PRO A 167 10.33 -6.03 -5.46
CA PRO A 167 10.54 -7.46 -5.76
C PRO A 167 9.54 -8.35 -5.01
N LYS A 168 9.18 -9.47 -5.62
CA LYS A 168 8.52 -10.58 -4.91
C LYS A 168 9.53 -11.25 -3.99
N GLN A 169 9.07 -11.87 -2.89
CA GLN A 169 9.92 -12.71 -2.05
C GLN A 169 10.69 -13.74 -2.89
N GLY A 170 11.98 -13.91 -2.59
CA GLY A 170 12.91 -14.74 -3.36
C GLY A 170 13.53 -14.07 -4.59
N TYR A 171 13.20 -12.80 -4.87
CA TYR A 171 13.74 -12.03 -5.99
C TYR A 171 14.37 -10.72 -5.52
N ARG A 172 15.24 -10.17 -6.36
CA ARG A 172 15.74 -8.79 -6.24
C ARG A 172 15.47 -8.00 -7.50
N PHE A 173 15.27 -6.70 -7.32
CA PHE A 173 15.26 -5.75 -8.42
C PHE A 173 16.70 -5.55 -8.90
N VAL A 174 16.90 -5.61 -10.22
CA VAL A 174 18.21 -5.44 -10.85
C VAL A 174 18.33 -4.03 -11.40
N LYS A 175 17.40 -3.65 -12.29
CA LYS A 175 17.36 -2.35 -12.96
C LYS A 175 16.07 -2.18 -13.75
N TRP A 176 15.81 -0.96 -14.17
CA TRP A 176 14.86 -0.66 -15.22
C TRP A 176 15.50 -0.89 -16.60
N SER A 177 14.70 -1.18 -17.62
CA SER A 177 15.19 -1.43 -18.99
C SER A 177 15.96 -0.25 -19.60
N ASN A 178 15.78 0.96 -19.08
CA ASN A 178 16.53 2.16 -19.46
C ASN A 178 17.85 2.34 -18.68
N GLY A 179 18.25 1.37 -17.85
CA GLY A 179 19.53 1.33 -17.15
C GLY A 179 19.52 1.89 -15.72
N MET A 180 18.41 2.48 -15.26
CA MET A 180 18.32 3.02 -13.88
C MET A 180 18.32 1.89 -12.86
N THR A 181 19.11 2.01 -11.80
CA THR A 181 19.32 0.96 -10.78
C THR A 181 18.53 1.17 -9.50
N ASP A 182 17.96 2.35 -9.29
CA ASP A 182 17.14 2.63 -8.12
C ASP A 182 15.74 1.99 -8.28
N GLN A 183 15.30 1.27 -7.24
CA GLN A 183 13.95 0.69 -7.19
C GLN A 183 12.87 1.76 -7.37
N THR A 184 13.09 2.95 -6.80
CA THR A 184 12.24 4.13 -7.00
C THR A 184 12.95 5.13 -7.87
N THR A 185 12.32 5.54 -8.95
CA THR A 185 12.92 6.43 -9.96
C THR A 185 11.86 7.35 -10.57
N THR A 186 12.29 8.41 -11.24
CA THR A 186 11.40 9.31 -11.99
C THR A 186 11.81 9.34 -13.45
N VAL A 187 10.87 9.04 -14.35
CA VAL A 187 11.06 9.16 -15.79
C VAL A 187 10.44 10.46 -16.31
N THR A 188 11.07 11.08 -17.30
CA THR A 188 10.54 12.26 -18.01
C THR A 188 10.19 11.85 -19.44
N LEU A 189 8.93 12.05 -19.83
CA LEU A 189 8.41 11.62 -21.14
C LEU A 189 8.72 12.65 -22.24
N ASN A 190 9.93 12.59 -22.79
CA ASN A 190 10.33 13.39 -23.95
C ASN A 190 9.99 12.71 -25.30
N SER A 191 9.74 11.41 -25.26
CA SER A 191 9.27 10.57 -26.36
C SER A 191 8.34 9.51 -25.79
N ASP A 192 7.71 8.70 -26.66
CA ASP A 192 7.10 7.45 -26.20
C ASP A 192 8.14 6.61 -25.49
N LEU A 193 7.74 5.94 -24.41
CA LEU A 193 8.60 5.17 -23.54
C LEU A 193 7.95 3.81 -23.26
N ASN A 194 8.65 2.74 -23.59
CA ASN A 194 8.37 1.42 -23.05
C ASN A 194 9.44 1.10 -22.00
N ILE A 195 9.04 0.81 -20.76
CA ILE A 195 9.96 0.55 -19.66
C ILE A 195 9.53 -0.69 -18.88
N GLU A 196 10.52 -1.53 -18.56
CA GLU A 196 10.33 -2.80 -17.85
C GLU A 196 11.18 -2.80 -16.59
N ALA A 197 10.67 -3.39 -15.51
CA ALA A 197 11.46 -3.67 -14.31
C ALA A 197 12.05 -5.08 -14.41
N GLN A 198 13.38 -5.16 -14.34
CA GLN A 198 14.10 -6.44 -14.37
C GLN A 198 14.32 -6.96 -12.96
N PHE A 199 13.92 -8.21 -12.75
CA PHE A 199 14.11 -8.94 -11.50
C PHE A 199 14.87 -10.23 -11.76
N GLU A 200 15.64 -10.68 -10.78
CA GLU A 200 16.29 -11.99 -10.80
C GLU A 200 16.12 -12.69 -9.46
N ALA A 201 16.26 -14.01 -9.46
CA ALA A 201 16.22 -14.79 -8.24
C ALA A 201 17.36 -14.34 -7.32
N ALA A 202 17.02 -14.05 -6.06
CA ALA A 202 17.98 -13.74 -5.03
C ALA A 202 18.09 -14.94 -4.08
N GLN A 203 19.31 -15.34 -3.75
CA GLN A 203 19.54 -16.28 -2.65
C GLN A 203 19.31 -15.51 -1.35
N ILE A 204 18.09 -15.63 -0.83
CA ILE A 204 17.69 -15.00 0.42
C ILE A 204 17.82 -16.07 1.52
N PRO A 205 18.65 -15.83 2.56
CA PRO A 205 18.70 -16.74 3.70
C PRO A 205 17.32 -16.86 4.34
N LYS A 206 16.93 -18.09 4.70
CA LYS A 206 15.62 -18.39 5.29
C LYS A 206 15.58 -17.93 6.74
N ILE A 207 15.32 -16.64 6.95
CA ILE A 207 14.97 -16.07 8.25
C ILE A 207 13.45 -15.97 8.31
N THR A 208 12.84 -16.56 9.33
CA THR A 208 11.38 -16.59 9.54
C THR A 208 11.03 -15.78 10.80
N ILE A 209 10.01 -14.94 10.74
CA ILE A 209 9.38 -14.34 11.91
C ILE A 209 8.53 -15.43 12.58
N THR A 210 8.91 -15.85 13.79
CA THR A 210 8.31 -16.98 14.49
C THR A 210 7.41 -16.58 15.64
N GLU A 211 7.63 -15.42 16.25
CA GLU A 211 6.83 -14.98 17.39
C GLU A 211 6.73 -13.46 17.46
N ILE A 212 5.56 -12.95 17.84
CA ILE A 212 5.27 -11.52 17.94
C ILE A 212 4.48 -11.25 19.23
N ASN A 213 5.02 -10.39 20.09
CA ASN A 213 4.29 -9.74 21.16
C ASN A 213 3.98 -8.30 20.75
N TYR A 214 2.68 -7.96 20.66
CA TYR A 214 2.20 -6.64 20.23
C TYR A 214 1.28 -5.96 21.27
N ASP A 215 1.01 -6.63 22.38
CA ASP A 215 0.24 -6.08 23.50
C ASP A 215 0.49 -6.94 24.76
N SER A 216 1.51 -6.59 25.54
CA SER A 216 1.88 -7.30 26.77
C SER A 216 0.77 -7.32 27.83
N ASP A 217 0.81 -8.30 28.74
CA ASP A 217 0.01 -8.23 29.96
C ASP A 217 0.48 -7.06 30.83
N LYS A 218 -0.45 -6.36 31.49
CA LYS A 218 -0.13 -5.18 32.31
C LYS A 218 0.76 -5.49 33.52
N ASN A 219 0.74 -6.73 34.02
CA ASN A 219 1.56 -7.15 35.15
C ASN A 219 2.86 -7.84 34.72
N HIS A 220 3.03 -8.05 33.41
CA HIS A 220 4.22 -8.64 32.80
C HIS A 220 4.54 -7.85 31.51
N ASP A 221 4.73 -6.54 31.67
CA ASP A 221 4.88 -5.63 30.54
C ASP A 221 6.32 -5.66 30.01
N SER A 222 6.57 -6.50 29.02
CA SER A 222 7.86 -6.61 28.33
C SER A 222 8.05 -5.59 27.19
N GLY A 223 7.05 -4.73 26.93
CA GLY A 223 6.94 -4.01 25.66
C GLY A 223 6.77 -4.94 24.44
N ASP A 224 6.68 -4.34 23.25
CA ASP A 224 6.58 -5.09 22.00
C ASP A 224 7.91 -5.81 21.69
N TRP A 225 7.83 -7.01 21.13
CA TRP A 225 9.01 -7.73 20.64
C TRP A 225 8.67 -8.68 19.50
N ILE A 226 9.69 -8.98 18.70
CA ILE A 226 9.64 -9.77 17.48
C ILE A 226 10.73 -10.82 17.57
N GLU A 227 10.41 -12.08 17.28
CA GLU A 227 11.38 -13.15 17.19
C GLU A 227 11.68 -13.53 15.74
N LEU A 228 12.97 -13.63 15.44
CA LEU A 228 13.48 -14.16 14.19
C LEU A 228 14.14 -15.51 14.41
N TYR A 229 13.85 -16.47 13.54
CA TYR A 229 14.48 -17.77 13.50
C TYR A 229 15.27 -17.97 12.21
N ASN A 230 16.54 -18.37 12.32
CA ASN A 230 17.32 -18.79 11.16
C ASN A 230 16.99 -20.24 10.81
N ASN A 231 16.02 -20.41 9.91
CA ASN A 231 15.59 -21.70 9.42
C ASN A 231 16.50 -22.28 8.31
N SER A 232 17.67 -21.69 8.06
CA SER A 232 18.66 -22.25 7.14
C SER A 232 19.68 -23.16 7.86
N ASN A 233 20.58 -23.78 7.09
CA ASN A 233 21.70 -24.59 7.59
C ASN A 233 23.02 -23.80 7.63
N THR A 234 22.97 -22.48 7.45
CA THR A 234 24.14 -21.61 7.37
C THR A 234 24.00 -20.43 8.31
N THR A 235 25.10 -19.95 8.88
CA THR A 235 25.11 -18.70 9.65
C THR A 235 24.72 -17.54 8.74
N VAL A 236 23.85 -16.66 9.24
CA VAL A 236 23.38 -15.47 8.52
C VAL A 236 23.89 -14.24 9.23
N ASP A 237 24.57 -13.37 8.49
CA ASP A 237 24.96 -12.05 8.97
C ASP A 237 23.79 -11.07 8.83
N LEU A 238 23.24 -10.66 9.96
CA LEU A 238 22.12 -9.72 10.07
C LEU A 238 22.59 -8.26 10.16
N SER A 239 23.88 -7.99 10.13
CA SER A 239 24.43 -6.62 10.21
C SER A 239 23.80 -5.71 9.16
N GLY A 240 23.26 -4.57 9.59
CA GLY A 240 22.63 -3.58 8.70
C GLY A 240 21.28 -4.00 8.11
N TRP A 241 20.72 -5.15 8.49
CA TRP A 241 19.35 -5.50 8.17
C TRP A 241 18.38 -4.54 8.85
N SER A 242 17.19 -4.37 8.28
CA SER A 242 16.18 -3.46 8.83
C SER A 242 14.87 -4.15 9.15
N ILE A 243 14.29 -3.83 10.30
CA ILE A 243 12.94 -4.24 10.72
C ILE A 243 12.00 -3.03 10.66
N LYS A 244 10.80 -3.24 10.13
CA LYS A 244 9.77 -2.21 9.98
C LYS A 244 8.38 -2.71 10.38
N ASP A 245 7.53 -1.80 10.84
CA ASP A 245 6.09 -2.01 11.06
C ASP A 245 5.33 -1.98 9.70
N ASP A 246 4.09 -1.50 9.65
CA ASP A 246 3.36 -1.18 8.41
C ASP A 246 3.88 0.06 7.64
N LYS A 247 4.79 0.87 8.22
CA LYS A 247 5.34 2.11 7.65
C LYS A 247 6.80 2.00 7.24
N ASP A 248 7.20 2.74 6.21
CA ASP A 248 8.60 2.76 5.76
C ASP A 248 9.51 3.69 6.60
N THR A 249 8.93 4.44 7.54
CA THR A 249 9.61 5.40 8.43
C THR A 249 10.17 4.71 9.68
N ASP A 250 11.23 5.28 10.24
CA ASP A 250 11.83 4.85 11.52
C ASP A 250 12.19 3.34 11.61
N PRO A 251 12.88 2.77 10.60
CA PRO A 251 13.28 1.38 10.64
C PRO A 251 14.26 1.11 11.78
N PHE A 252 14.14 -0.03 12.45
CA PHE A 252 15.20 -0.52 13.33
C PHE A 252 16.30 -1.16 12.49
N ILE A 253 17.52 -0.63 12.57
CA ILE A 253 18.69 -1.18 11.88
C ILE A 253 19.42 -2.10 12.85
N ILE A 254 19.56 -3.37 12.49
CA ILE A 254 20.30 -4.35 13.28
C ILE A 254 21.78 -3.92 13.32
N PRO A 255 22.39 -3.80 14.53
CA PRO A 255 23.78 -3.40 14.68
C PRO A 255 24.76 -4.33 13.95
N ASP A 256 25.99 -3.84 13.79
CA ASP A 256 27.06 -4.65 13.19
C ASP A 256 27.43 -5.86 14.06
N ASN A 257 27.90 -6.93 13.41
CA ASN A 257 28.38 -8.19 14.00
C ASN A 257 27.28 -9.06 14.63
N ILE A 258 26.03 -8.92 14.19
CA ILE A 258 24.95 -9.82 14.59
C ILE A 258 24.93 -11.04 13.66
N LEU A 259 25.53 -12.14 14.12
CA LEU A 259 25.61 -13.40 13.40
C LEU A 259 24.60 -14.40 13.95
N LEU A 260 23.51 -14.65 13.22
CA LEU A 260 22.50 -15.62 13.63
C LEU A 260 22.89 -17.02 13.15
N GLN A 261 23.21 -17.91 14.10
CA GLN A 261 23.62 -19.27 13.81
C GLN A 261 22.48 -20.09 13.18
N PRO A 262 22.79 -21.18 12.44
CA PRO A 262 21.76 -22.09 11.94
C PRO A 262 20.85 -22.55 13.07
N LYS A 263 19.54 -22.62 12.80
CA LYS A 263 18.54 -23.16 13.72
C LYS A 263 18.53 -22.44 15.08
N SER A 264 18.87 -21.16 15.11
CA SER A 264 18.91 -20.31 16.30
C SER A 264 17.95 -19.14 16.19
N TYR A 265 17.55 -18.60 17.34
CA TYR A 265 16.58 -17.52 17.50
C TYR A 265 17.27 -16.20 17.90
N LEU A 266 16.67 -15.08 17.52
CA LEU A 266 17.03 -13.74 17.94
C LEU A 266 15.76 -12.95 18.24
N VAL A 267 15.68 -12.39 19.45
CA VAL A 267 14.58 -11.51 19.85
C VAL A 267 14.97 -10.05 19.61
N ILE A 268 14.06 -9.28 19.05
CA ILE A 268 14.22 -7.85 18.75
C ILE A 268 13.16 -7.12 19.54
N THR A 269 13.57 -6.19 20.41
CA THR A 269 12.74 -5.63 21.48
C THR A 269 12.52 -4.12 21.29
N GLN A 270 11.34 -3.64 21.68
CA GLN A 270 11.03 -2.21 21.72
C GLN A 270 11.70 -1.52 22.90
N ASN A 271 11.76 -2.22 24.04
CA ASN A 271 12.43 -1.77 25.24
C ASN A 271 13.12 -2.96 25.91
N GLY A 272 14.43 -3.07 25.69
CA GLY A 272 15.26 -4.15 26.21
C GLY A 272 15.37 -4.14 27.74
N ALA A 273 15.17 -3.00 28.40
CA ALA A 273 15.16 -2.94 29.86
C ALA A 273 13.89 -3.59 30.43
N ASP A 274 12.72 -3.25 29.88
CA ASP A 274 11.44 -3.83 30.28
C ASP A 274 11.39 -5.32 29.89
N PHE A 275 11.85 -5.65 28.69
CA PHE A 275 11.96 -7.04 28.23
C PHE A 275 12.82 -7.88 29.19
N LYS A 276 14.03 -7.40 29.53
CA LYS A 276 14.95 -8.10 30.44
C LYS A 276 14.41 -8.23 31.87
N ALA A 277 13.61 -7.28 32.35
CA ALA A 277 12.97 -7.38 33.65
C ALA A 277 11.96 -8.53 33.72
N ASN A 278 11.34 -8.86 32.59
CA ASN A 278 10.34 -9.91 32.45
C ASN A 278 10.95 -11.26 32.01
N PHE A 279 12.02 -11.23 31.20
CA PHE A 279 12.72 -12.39 30.65
C PHE A 279 14.25 -12.34 30.95
N PRO A 280 14.68 -12.46 32.22
CA PRO A 280 16.08 -12.24 32.61
C PRO A 280 17.06 -13.26 32.03
N ASP A 281 16.58 -14.45 31.68
CA ASP A 281 17.40 -15.57 31.20
C ASP A 281 17.63 -15.53 29.67
N VAL A 282 16.81 -14.78 28.93
CA VAL A 282 16.90 -14.67 27.46
C VAL A 282 18.05 -13.73 27.08
N GLN A 283 19.19 -14.28 26.67
CA GLN A 283 20.39 -13.48 26.33
C GLN A 283 20.49 -13.12 24.84
N ASN A 284 19.78 -13.83 23.98
CA ASN A 284 19.75 -13.64 22.52
C ASN A 284 18.73 -12.56 22.13
N ASN A 285 18.87 -11.37 22.71
CA ASN A 285 18.02 -10.22 22.37
C ASN A 285 18.83 -8.99 21.97
N ILE A 286 18.23 -8.17 21.11
CA ILE A 286 18.70 -6.82 20.73
C ILE A 286 17.53 -5.83 20.77
N GLY A 287 17.82 -4.54 20.69
CA GLY A 287 16.86 -3.44 20.79
C GLY A 287 17.60 -2.10 20.83
N ASP A 288 16.96 -0.96 21.00
CA ASP A 288 15.52 -0.71 21.21
C ASP A 288 14.90 -0.15 19.92
N PHE A 289 13.91 -0.81 19.32
CA PHE A 289 13.20 -0.23 18.18
C PHE A 289 12.20 0.84 18.61
N LEU A 290 11.99 1.84 17.75
CA LEU A 290 11.21 3.05 18.10
C LEU A 290 9.76 3.03 17.59
N PHE A 291 9.41 2.13 16.68
CA PHE A 291 8.03 1.93 16.25
C PHE A 291 7.25 1.11 17.30
N GLY A 292 5.94 1.02 17.15
CA GLY A 292 5.10 0.15 17.98
C GLY A 292 4.16 -0.66 17.10
N LEU A 293 3.72 -1.82 17.61
CA LEU A 293 2.85 -2.73 16.90
C LEU A 293 1.37 -2.48 17.25
N GLY A 294 0.55 -2.36 16.24
CA GLY A 294 -0.86 -2.01 16.31
C GLY A 294 -1.74 -3.11 16.93
N LYS A 295 -2.39 -2.78 18.04
CA LYS A 295 -3.36 -3.65 18.75
C LYS A 295 -4.64 -4.05 17.99
N LYS A 296 -4.80 -3.61 16.74
CA LYS A 296 -5.93 -3.97 15.85
C LYS A 296 -5.45 -4.73 14.61
N GLY A 297 -4.15 -4.95 14.49
CA GLY A 297 -3.47 -5.41 13.31
C GLY A 297 -2.33 -4.46 12.94
N ASP A 298 -1.25 -5.05 12.47
CA ASP A 298 -0.04 -4.38 11.98
C ASP A 298 0.75 -5.34 11.07
N SER A 299 1.89 -4.89 10.59
CA SER A 299 2.86 -5.70 9.87
C SER A 299 4.20 -5.72 10.59
N VAL A 300 4.95 -6.81 10.44
CA VAL A 300 6.38 -6.89 10.71
C VAL A 300 7.06 -7.25 9.39
N ARG A 301 8.06 -6.47 8.98
CA ARG A 301 8.78 -6.66 7.71
C ARG A 301 10.27 -6.65 7.96
N VAL A 302 10.95 -7.72 7.53
CA VAL A 302 12.40 -7.92 7.68
C VAL A 302 13.05 -7.72 6.32
N PHE A 303 14.01 -6.78 6.24
CA PHE A 303 14.80 -6.55 5.03
C PHE A 303 16.27 -6.80 5.31
N ASN A 304 16.98 -7.38 4.35
CA ASN A 304 18.44 -7.53 4.46
C ASN A 304 19.18 -6.19 4.26
N ALA A 305 20.50 -6.19 4.43
CA ALA A 305 21.35 -5.01 4.26
C ALA A 305 21.29 -4.37 2.85
N GLN A 306 20.84 -5.11 1.82
CA GLN A 306 20.62 -4.60 0.47
C GLN A 306 19.17 -4.12 0.23
N GLY A 307 18.32 -4.11 1.25
CA GLY A 307 16.92 -3.71 1.18
C GLY A 307 16.00 -4.76 0.54
N LEU A 308 16.41 -6.02 0.45
CA LEU A 308 15.55 -7.11 -0.03
C LEU A 308 14.64 -7.59 1.08
N LEU A 309 13.33 -7.72 0.79
CA LEU A 309 12.38 -8.31 1.73
C LEU A 309 12.72 -9.78 1.94
N VAL A 310 13.10 -10.13 3.17
CA VAL A 310 13.43 -11.49 3.59
C VAL A 310 12.16 -12.21 4.03
N ASP A 311 11.42 -11.56 4.91
CA ASP A 311 10.18 -12.09 5.46
C ASP A 311 9.22 -10.98 5.88
N SER A 312 7.93 -11.28 5.91
CA SER A 312 6.91 -10.36 6.40
C SER A 312 5.67 -11.07 6.92
N VAL A 313 5.15 -10.57 8.04
CA VAL A 313 3.89 -11.00 8.63
C VAL A 313 2.95 -9.78 8.68
N THR A 314 1.69 -9.96 8.31
CA THR A 314 0.65 -8.92 8.51
C THR A 314 -0.52 -9.54 9.25
N PHE A 315 -0.63 -9.20 10.53
CA PHE A 315 -1.66 -9.72 11.42
C PHE A 315 -2.81 -8.73 11.57
N ASN A 316 -3.98 -9.22 11.93
CA ASN A 316 -5.18 -8.41 12.13
C ASN A 316 -6.14 -9.09 13.11
N LYS A 317 -7.27 -8.46 13.40
CA LYS A 317 -8.30 -8.98 14.32
C LYS A 317 -8.85 -10.39 14.03
N SER A 318 -8.62 -10.94 12.84
CA SER A 318 -9.05 -12.30 12.47
C SER A 318 -8.00 -13.37 12.83
N TRP A 319 -6.82 -12.96 13.28
CA TRP A 319 -5.76 -13.86 13.77
C TRP A 319 -6.06 -14.30 15.21
N PRO A 320 -5.36 -15.33 15.73
CA PRO A 320 -5.49 -15.74 17.14
C PRO A 320 -5.34 -14.55 18.11
N ASP A 321 -6.16 -14.54 19.15
CA ASP A 321 -6.26 -13.41 20.09
C ASP A 321 -5.14 -13.43 21.14
N ALA A 322 -4.04 -12.74 20.82
CA ALA A 322 -2.86 -12.57 21.67
C ALA A 322 -2.71 -11.12 22.18
N LYS A 323 -3.83 -10.51 22.58
CA LYS A 323 -3.89 -9.08 22.90
C LYS A 323 -4.05 -8.83 24.40
N GLY A 324 -3.00 -8.33 25.05
CA GLY A 324 -3.05 -7.77 26.41
C GLY A 324 -3.40 -8.80 27.49
N ASN A 325 -3.26 -10.08 27.16
CA ASN A 325 -3.68 -11.23 27.96
C ASN A 325 -2.50 -12.15 28.31
N GLY A 326 -1.27 -11.66 28.13
CA GLY A 326 -0.05 -12.42 28.36
C GLY A 326 0.21 -13.52 27.33
N LYS A 327 -0.50 -13.49 26.20
CA LYS A 327 -0.24 -14.37 25.08
C LYS A 327 0.51 -13.65 23.96
N THR A 328 1.20 -14.42 23.15
CA THR A 328 1.94 -13.97 21.97
C THR A 328 1.37 -14.62 20.71
N LEU A 329 1.56 -13.99 19.55
CA LEU A 329 1.32 -14.68 18.28
C LEU A 329 2.54 -15.54 17.97
N SER A 330 2.38 -16.86 17.98
CA SER A 330 3.47 -17.80 17.73
C SER A 330 3.17 -18.68 16.53
N LEU A 331 4.12 -18.79 15.62
CA LEU A 331 4.04 -19.62 14.43
C LEU A 331 4.21 -21.09 14.84
N ILE A 332 3.27 -21.95 14.44
CA ILE A 332 3.22 -23.37 14.86
C ILE A 332 4.41 -24.17 14.32
N ASP A 333 4.80 -23.89 13.08
CA ASP A 333 5.90 -24.55 12.39
C ASP A 333 6.71 -23.50 11.60
N PRO A 334 8.01 -23.31 11.90
CA PRO A 334 8.87 -22.35 11.19
C PRO A 334 9.04 -22.60 9.69
N ASP A 335 8.64 -23.77 9.18
CA ASP A 335 8.58 -24.10 7.75
C ASP A 335 7.24 -23.73 7.08
N SER A 336 6.20 -23.42 7.87
CA SER A 336 4.88 -23.05 7.35
C SER A 336 4.84 -21.64 6.76
N ASP A 337 3.87 -21.40 5.88
CA ASP A 337 3.61 -20.06 5.33
C ASP A 337 3.07 -19.15 6.44
N ASN A 338 3.93 -18.24 6.91
CA ASN A 338 3.65 -17.34 8.01
C ASN A 338 2.72 -16.17 7.61
N SER A 339 2.31 -16.07 6.34
CA SER A 339 1.25 -15.14 5.90
C SER A 339 -0.17 -15.66 6.16
N ILE A 340 -0.31 -16.95 6.52
CA ILE A 340 -1.60 -17.62 6.74
C ILE A 340 -1.91 -17.66 8.23
N SER A 341 -3.00 -17.01 8.66
CA SER A 341 -3.37 -16.88 10.07
C SER A 341 -3.61 -18.21 10.80
N THR A 342 -4.01 -19.28 10.10
CA THR A 342 -4.24 -20.61 10.70
C THR A 342 -2.95 -21.36 11.03
N ASN A 343 -1.81 -20.87 10.57
CA ASN A 343 -0.49 -21.41 10.93
C ASN A 343 0.05 -20.77 12.22
N TRP A 344 -0.71 -19.85 12.83
CA TRP A 344 -0.36 -19.18 14.08
C TRP A 344 -1.28 -19.62 15.20
N VAL A 345 -0.78 -19.54 16.43
CA VAL A 345 -1.53 -19.71 17.68
C VAL A 345 -1.33 -18.51 18.59
N ALA A 346 -2.24 -18.33 19.55
CA ALA A 346 -2.02 -17.43 20.67
C ALA A 346 -1.38 -18.24 21.81
N ALA A 347 -0.04 -18.24 21.89
CA ALA A 347 0.69 -19.02 22.88
C ALA A 347 0.54 -18.40 24.27
N ASP A 348 0.29 -19.23 25.28
CA ASP A 348 0.17 -18.80 26.67
C ASP A 348 1.54 -18.59 27.33
N ASN A 349 1.54 -18.21 28.62
CA ASN A 349 2.75 -18.06 29.46
C ASN A 349 3.77 -17.05 28.95
N PHE A 350 3.31 -15.96 28.32
CA PHE A 350 4.16 -14.87 27.82
C PHE A 350 5.05 -15.27 26.63
N GLY A 351 4.76 -16.40 25.98
CA GLY A 351 5.48 -16.88 24.80
C GLY A 351 6.74 -17.69 25.13
N THR A 352 7.56 -17.92 24.12
CA THR A 352 8.82 -18.70 24.21
C THR A 352 10.02 -17.92 23.65
N PRO A 353 10.22 -16.65 24.08
CA PRO A 353 11.21 -15.80 23.44
C PRO A 353 12.63 -16.37 23.51
N GLY A 354 13.24 -16.51 22.34
CA GLY A 354 14.59 -17.02 22.17
C GLY A 354 14.70 -18.55 22.09
N GLU A 355 13.57 -19.26 22.12
CA GLU A 355 13.48 -20.73 22.12
C GLU A 355 12.47 -21.24 21.08
N GLN A 356 12.23 -22.56 21.05
CA GLN A 356 11.27 -23.15 20.13
C GLN A 356 9.83 -23.01 20.64
N ASN A 357 8.93 -22.54 19.77
CA ASN A 357 7.47 -22.44 19.98
C ASN A 357 6.76 -23.78 20.24
#